data_AF-A0A4Z1IVC7-F1
#
_entry.id   AF-A0A4Z1IVC7-F1
#
_cell.length_a   1.000
_cell.length_b   1.000
_cell.length_c   1.000
_cell.angle_alpha   90.00
_cell.angle_beta   90.00
_cell.angle_gamma   90.00
#
_symmetry.space_group_name_H-M   'P 1'
#
loop_
_entity.id
_entity.type
_entity.pdbx_description
1 polymer ?
#
loop_
_entity_poly.entity_id
_entity_poly.type
_entity_poly.pdbx_seq_one_letter_code
_entity_poly.pdbx_strand_id
1 'polypeptide(L)'
;MTCPFCSIASDYPPSSSLANPDLTTPSAFVVLSTPQCMTFLDIMPLSPGHLLVTTRNHNEKLSDVSEEEARELGEWLPRLSRV
;
A
#
# COMPACT_ATOMS: atom_id res chain seq x y z
N MET A 1 -0.26 -14.36 -15.01
CA MET A 1 -0.68 -14.58 -13.61
C MET A 1 -1.18 -13.26 -13.06
N THR A 2 -2.27 -13.25 -12.31
CA THR A 2 -2.82 -12.05 -11.67
C THR A 2 -2.02 -11.73 -10.41
N CYS A 3 -1.41 -10.55 -10.34
CA CYS A 3 -0.67 -10.10 -9.16
C CYS A 3 -1.65 -9.76 -8.02
N PRO A 4 -1.53 -10.36 -6.81
CA PRO A 4 -2.44 -10.09 -5.70
C PRO A 4 -2.46 -8.61 -5.27
N PHE A 5 -1.31 -7.94 -5.30
CA PHE A 5 -1.22 -6.51 -4.97
C PHE A 5 -1.94 -5.65 -6.02
N CYS A 6 -1.94 -6.03 -7.29
CA CYS A 6 -2.74 -5.33 -8.31
C CYS A 6 -4.24 -5.49 -8.06
N SER A 7 -4.70 -6.66 -7.58
CA SER A 7 -6.09 -6.85 -7.19
C SER A 7 -6.48 -5.93 -6.03
N ILE A 8 -5.65 -5.86 -4.98
CA ILE A 8 -5.88 -4.94 -3.85
C ILE A 8 -5.89 -3.47 -4.35
N ALA A 9 -4.94 -3.08 -5.20
CA ALA A 9 -4.91 -1.72 -5.76
C ALA A 9 -6.17 -1.37 -6.58
N SER A 10 -6.75 -2.36 -7.28
CA SER A 10 -8.00 -2.17 -8.04
C SER A 10 -9.22 -2.09 -7.13
N ASP A 11 -9.24 -2.88 -6.05
CA ASP A 11 -10.36 -2.98 -5.12
C ASP A 11 -10.48 -1.75 -4.20
N TYR A 12 -9.36 -1.05 -3.94
CA TYR A 12 -9.30 0.08 -3.01
C TYR A 12 -8.83 1.35 -3.71
N PRO A 13 -9.66 2.09 -4.47
CA PRO A 13 -9.23 3.27 -5.21
C PRO A 13 -8.59 4.35 -4.30
N PRO A 14 -7.81 5.28 -4.87
CA PRO A 14 -7.24 6.40 -4.12
C PRO A 14 -8.31 7.17 -3.35
N SER A 15 -8.04 7.45 -2.08
CA SER A 15 -8.94 8.21 -1.19
C SER A 15 -8.17 9.29 -0.45
N SER A 16 -8.80 10.45 -0.28
CA SER A 16 -8.27 11.52 0.57
C SER A 16 -8.51 11.28 2.06
N SER A 17 -9.38 10.33 2.41
CA SER A 17 -9.63 9.90 3.79
C SER A 17 -8.87 8.60 4.11
N LEU A 18 -8.45 8.48 5.37
CA LEU A 18 -7.90 7.23 5.89
C LEU A 18 -8.92 6.10 5.70
N ALA A 19 -8.43 4.94 5.26
CA ALA A 19 -9.27 3.76 5.08
C ALA A 19 -9.80 3.28 6.44
N ASN A 20 -11.02 2.73 6.46
CA ASN A 20 -11.60 2.17 7.69
C ASN A 20 -10.85 0.87 8.03
N PRO A 21 -10.12 0.82 9.17
CA PRO A 21 -9.27 -0.32 9.53
C PRO A 21 -10.07 -1.59 9.87
N ASP A 22 -11.38 -1.48 10.12
CA ASP A 22 -12.25 -2.63 10.41
C ASP A 22 -12.86 -3.27 9.15
N LEU A 23 -12.64 -2.68 7.96
CA LEU A 23 -13.14 -3.25 6.70
C LEU A 23 -12.25 -4.42 6.26
N THR A 24 -12.82 -5.62 6.32
CA THR A 24 -12.20 -6.87 5.84
C THR A 24 -12.65 -7.30 4.45
N THR A 25 -13.54 -6.51 3.83
CA THR A 25 -14.08 -6.74 2.48
C THR A 25 -13.95 -5.43 1.68
N PRO A 26 -13.24 -5.41 0.53
CA PRO A 26 -12.49 -6.52 -0.12
C PRO A 26 -11.34 -7.10 0.74
N SER A 27 -10.62 -8.11 0.29
CA SER A 27 -9.68 -8.87 1.15
C SER A 27 -8.36 -8.12 1.41
N ALA A 28 -8.38 -7.04 2.18
CA ALA A 28 -7.18 -6.40 2.74
C ALA A 28 -7.51 -5.42 3.88
N PHE A 29 -6.61 -5.29 4.84
CA PHE A 29 -6.67 -4.24 5.85
C PHE A 29 -5.87 -3.02 5.39
N VAL A 30 -6.49 -2.17 4.56
CA VAL A 30 -5.86 -0.97 4.00
C VAL A 30 -5.81 0.14 5.06
N VAL A 31 -4.64 0.76 5.21
CA VAL A 31 -4.39 1.88 6.14
C VAL A 31 -4.17 3.20 5.39
N LEU A 32 -3.62 3.11 4.18
CA LEU A 32 -3.35 4.24 3.30
C LEU A 32 -3.68 3.87 1.85
N SER A 33 -4.43 4.71 1.14
CA SER A 33 -4.69 4.56 -0.30
C SER A 33 -4.55 5.92 -0.98
N THR A 34 -3.40 6.19 -1.57
CA THR A 34 -3.13 7.45 -2.29
C THR A 34 -3.09 7.22 -3.80
N PRO A 35 -2.90 8.27 -4.62
CA PRO A 35 -2.81 8.11 -6.07
C PRO A 35 -1.64 7.23 -6.55
N GLN A 36 -0.44 7.33 -5.96
CA GLN A 36 0.71 6.53 -6.42
C GLN A 36 1.01 5.33 -5.52
N CYS A 37 0.62 5.37 -4.24
CA CYS A 37 0.99 4.35 -3.26
C CYS A 37 -0.22 3.80 -2.49
N MET A 38 -0.04 2.63 -1.90
CA MET A 38 -0.97 2.08 -0.92
C MET A 38 -0.23 1.35 0.19
N THR A 39 -0.89 1.17 1.33
CA THR A 39 -0.35 0.44 2.48
C THR A 39 -1.44 -0.38 3.16
N PHE A 40 -1.12 -1.63 3.48
CA PHE A 40 -2.02 -2.57 4.15
C PHE A 40 -1.22 -3.54 5.03
N LEU A 41 -1.92 -4.23 5.95
CA LEU A 41 -1.30 -5.24 6.82
C LEU A 41 -0.89 -6.50 6.03
N ASP A 42 0.24 -7.08 6.43
CA ASP A 42 0.68 -8.39 5.95
C ASP A 42 -0.20 -9.52 6.55
N ILE A 43 -0.52 -10.53 5.73
CA ILE A 43 -1.23 -11.74 6.16
C ILE A 43 -0.32 -12.76 6.86
N MET A 44 1.00 -12.64 6.68
CA MET A 44 2.04 -13.43 7.36
C MET A 44 3.00 -12.50 8.11
N PRO A 45 2.52 -11.77 9.14
CA PRO A 45 3.31 -10.76 9.81
C PRO A 45 4.47 -11.38 10.61
N LEU A 46 5.65 -10.74 10.55
CA LEU A 46 6.80 -11.09 11.40
C LEU A 46 6.67 -10.52 12.82
N SER A 47 5.94 -9.42 12.97
CA SER A 47 5.63 -8.76 14.24
C SER A 47 4.24 -8.11 14.17
N PRO A 48 3.59 -7.83 15.31
CA PRO A 48 2.35 -7.07 15.32
C PRO A 48 2.51 -5.73 14.58
N GLY A 49 1.56 -5.41 13.70
CA GLY A 49 1.60 -4.17 12.91
C GLY A 49 2.52 -4.20 11.68
N HIS A 50 2.96 -5.37 11.21
CA HIS A 50 3.74 -5.48 9.97
C HIS A 50 2.93 -4.97 8.76
N LEU A 51 3.35 -3.83 8.22
CA LEU A 51 2.71 -3.18 7.07
C LEU A 51 3.54 -3.38 5.80
N LEU A 52 2.84 -3.56 4.68
CA LEU A 52 3.41 -3.56 3.34
C LEU A 52 3.10 -2.23 2.67
N VAL A 53 4.13 -1.50 2.23
CA VAL A 53 4.02 -0.26 1.46
C VAL A 53 4.42 -0.54 0.01
N THR A 54 3.55 -0.24 -0.95
CA THR A 54 3.78 -0.52 -2.37
C THR A 54 3.22 0.57 -3.28
N THR A 55 3.76 0.66 -4.50
CA THR A 55 3.15 1.42 -5.59
C THR A 55 1.85 0.78 -6.06
N ARG A 56 0.97 1.58 -6.66
CA ARG A 56 -0.24 1.07 -7.33
C ARG A 56 0.08 0.42 -8.67
N ASN A 57 1.01 1.00 -9.43
CA ASN A 57 1.47 0.38 -10.65
C ASN A 57 2.34 -0.83 -10.32
N HIS A 58 2.25 -1.84 -11.18
CA HIS A 58 3.02 -3.05 -11.04
C HIS A 58 4.46 -2.80 -11.48
N ASN A 59 5.36 -2.72 -10.49
CA ASN A 59 6.80 -2.62 -10.69
C ASN A 59 7.45 -3.89 -10.13
N GLU A 60 8.17 -4.64 -10.97
CA GLU A 60 8.90 -5.85 -10.51
C GLU A 60 10.11 -5.49 -9.65
N LYS A 61 10.72 -4.33 -9.92
CA LYS A 61 11.91 -3.84 -9.22
C LYS A 61 11.74 -2.40 -8.80
N LEU A 62 12.47 -2.01 -7.75
CA LEU A 62 12.53 -0.62 -7.30
C LEU A 62 13.11 0.32 -8.38
N SER A 63 13.97 -0.19 -9.27
CA SER A 63 14.50 0.57 -10.41
C SER A 63 13.45 0.96 -11.44
N ASP A 64 12.29 0.30 -11.43
CA ASP A 64 11.22 0.51 -12.40
C ASP A 64 10.19 1.54 -11.90
N VAL A 65 10.32 1.95 -10.64
CA VAL A 65 9.44 2.93 -9.97
C VAL A 65 9.67 4.32 -10.55
N SER A 66 8.58 5.03 -10.87
CA SER A 66 8.66 6.39 -11.42
C SER A 66 9.13 7.43 -10.39
N GLU A 67 9.56 8.60 -10.84
CA GLU A 67 9.96 9.69 -9.93
C GLU A 67 8.80 10.14 -9.03
N GLU A 68 7.58 10.19 -9.56
CA GLU A 68 6.37 10.55 -8.81
C GLU A 68 6.03 9.51 -7.74
N GLU A 69 6.14 8.22 -8.09
CA GLU A 69 5.94 7.11 -7.16
C GLU A 69 7.02 7.11 -6.07
N ALA A 70 8.29 7.26 -6.45
CA ALA A 70 9.41 7.31 -5.52
C ALA A 70 9.30 8.48 -4.54
N ARG A 71 8.87 9.66 -5.02
CA ARG A 71 8.60 10.83 -4.17
C ARG A 71 7.53 10.53 -3.14
N GLU A 72 6.42 9.91 -3.55
CA GLU A 72 5.32 9.60 -2.64
C GLU A 72 5.68 8.47 -1.65
N LEU A 73 6.41 7.43 -2.09
CA LEU A 73 6.99 6.42 -1.20
C LEU A 73 7.89 7.07 -0.14
N GLY A 74 8.78 7.98 -0.56
CA GLY A 74 9.67 8.72 0.33
C GLY A 74 8.95 9.63 1.32
N GLU A 75 7.74 10.10 0.99
CA GLU A 75 6.90 10.86 1.91
C GLU A 75 6.23 9.96 2.96
N TRP A 76 5.71 8.80 2.56
CA TRP A 76 4.89 7.95 3.44
C TRP A 76 5.69 6.97 4.29
N LEU A 77 6.76 6.37 3.75
CA LEU A 77 7.61 5.44 4.49
C LEU A 77 8.07 5.99 5.86
N PRO A 78 8.61 7.21 5.99
CA PRO A 78 9.02 7.76 7.28
C PRO A 78 7.87 8.22 8.16
N ARG A 79 6.64 8.35 7.65
CA ARG A 79 5.44 8.68 8.45
C ARG A 79 4.85 7.40 9.06
N LEU A 80 4.78 6.34 8.26
CA LEU A 80 4.24 5.04 8.65
C LEU A 80 5.18 4.27 9.60
N SER A 81 6.49 4.53 9.55
CA SER A 81 7.47 3.87 10.42
C SER A 81 7.66 4.53 11.78
N ARG A 82 6.99 5.65 12.05
CA ARG A 82 7.07 6.33 13.35
C ARG A 82 6.19 5.60 14.37
N VAL A 83 6.82 5.22 15.47
CA VAL A 83 6.21 4.69 16.71
C VAL A 83 6.15 5.77 17.77
#